data_AF-S6WB82-F1
#
_entry.id   AF-S6WB82-F1
#
_cell.length_a   1.000
_cell.length_b   1.000
_cell.length_c   1.000
_cell.angle_alpha   90.00
_cell.angle_beta   90.00
_cell.angle_gamma   90.00
#
_symmetry.space_group_name_H-M   'P 1'
#
loop_
_entity.id
_entity.type
_entity.pdbx_description
1 polymer ?
#
loop_
_entity_poly.entity_id
_entity_poly.type
_entity_poly.pdbx_seq_one_letter_code
_entity_poly.pdbx_strand_id
1 'polypeptide(L)'
;MDIDLLSNIFYAMVRCGTPLLLVALGELICEKSGVINLGQEGMMLFGAVIGFIVALSTGNLWLGVLLAMLAGMLLSALFALVALVFNANQVATGLALTIFGVGLSSFVGAAWVGKPLSGFEPVAIPFLSDIPLIGRMLFAQDLLVYLSFALFALVAWALLKSRVGLIIQAVGENPDAASAMGLPV
;
A
#
# COMPACT_ATOMS: atom_id res chain seq x y z
N MET A 1 -34.46 -2.21 2.90
CA MET A 1 -33.03 -2.53 3.01
C MET A 1 -32.69 -2.33 4.47
N ASP A 2 -32.40 -3.41 5.18
CA ASP A 2 -32.25 -3.35 6.65
C ASP A 2 -31.04 -2.49 7.02
N ILE A 3 -31.18 -1.66 8.05
CA ILE A 3 -30.12 -0.75 8.48
C ILE A 3 -28.84 -1.49 8.87
N ASP A 4 -28.97 -2.72 9.34
CA ASP A 4 -27.87 -3.64 9.64
C ASP A 4 -27.13 -4.08 8.37
N LEU A 5 -27.86 -4.34 7.28
CA LEU A 5 -27.27 -4.69 5.99
C LEU A 5 -26.43 -3.52 5.45
N LEU A 6 -26.96 -2.30 5.54
CA LEU A 6 -26.21 -1.10 5.14
C LEU A 6 -24.96 -0.89 6.02
N SER A 7 -25.09 -1.07 7.35
CA SER A 7 -23.96 -0.95 8.28
C SER A 7 -22.86 -1.98 7.98
N ASN A 8 -23.22 -3.21 7.66
CA ASN A 8 -22.25 -4.26 7.31
C ASN A 8 -21.56 -3.99 5.97
N ILE A 9 -22.29 -3.45 4.98
CA ILE A 9 -21.71 -3.04 3.70
C ILE A 9 -20.69 -1.93 3.91
N PHE A 10 -21.00 -0.90 4.68
CA PHE A 10 -20.05 0.19 4.95
C PHE A 10 -18.85 -0.26 5.78
N TYR A 11 -19.06 -1.15 6.75
CA TYR A 11 -17.97 -1.76 7.49
C TYR A 11 -17.00 -2.52 6.56
N ALA A 12 -17.54 -3.37 5.69
CA ALA A 12 -16.76 -4.13 4.71
C ALA A 12 -16.08 -3.23 3.67
N MET A 13 -16.75 -2.15 3.24
CA MET A 13 -16.19 -1.17 2.31
C MET A 13 -14.88 -0.56 2.83
N VAL A 14 -14.88 -0.09 4.08
CA VAL A 14 -13.67 0.50 4.69
C VAL A 14 -12.55 -0.53 4.80
N ARG A 15 -12.88 -1.73 5.28
CA ARG A 15 -11.90 -2.80 5.47
C ARG A 15 -11.28 -3.29 4.15
N CYS A 16 -12.10 -3.54 3.14
CA CYS A 16 -11.62 -3.96 1.81
C CYS A 16 -10.94 -2.83 1.03
N GLY A 17 -11.32 -1.57 1.28
CA GLY A 17 -10.69 -0.41 0.63
C GLY A 17 -9.33 -0.03 1.21
N THR A 18 -9.00 -0.47 2.42
CA THR A 18 -7.75 -0.10 3.11
C THR A 18 -6.48 -0.50 2.35
N PRO A 19 -6.34 -1.73 1.82
CA PRO A 19 -5.18 -2.08 0.98
C PRO A 19 -5.06 -1.20 -0.27
N LEU A 20 -6.19 -0.87 -0.90
CA LEU A 20 -6.22 0.01 -2.08
C LEU A 20 -5.79 1.42 -1.74
N LEU A 21 -6.19 1.95 -0.58
CA LEU A 21 -5.75 3.26 -0.09
C LEU A 21 -4.23 3.28 0.12
N LEU A 22 -3.68 2.26 0.79
CA LEU A 22 -2.24 2.17 1.05
C LEU A 22 -1.43 2.13 -0.25
N VAL A 23 -1.88 1.33 -1.22
CA VAL A 23 -1.25 1.26 -2.55
C VAL A 23 -1.36 2.59 -3.29
N ALA A 24 -2.54 3.21 -3.31
CA ALA A 24 -2.76 4.51 -3.95
C ALA A 24 -1.90 5.63 -3.35
N LEU A 25 -1.63 5.61 -2.04
CA LEU A 25 -0.72 6.57 -1.40
C LEU A 25 0.73 6.39 -1.88
N GLY A 26 1.17 5.14 -2.02
CA GLY A 26 2.51 4.83 -2.56
C GLY A 26 2.65 5.29 -4.01
N GLU A 27 1.66 5.00 -4.84
CA GLU A 27 1.63 5.45 -6.24
C GLU A 27 1.58 6.96 -6.37
N LEU A 28 0.79 7.64 -5.54
CA LEU A 28 0.74 9.11 -5.55
C LEU A 28 2.15 9.69 -5.36
N ILE A 29 2.94 9.15 -4.44
CA ILE A 29 4.33 9.61 -4.21
C ILE A 29 5.20 9.28 -5.43
N CYS A 30 5.06 8.08 -5.98
CA CYS A 30 5.81 7.62 -7.16
C CYS A 30 5.55 8.54 -8.37
N GLU A 31 4.28 8.77 -8.73
CA GLU A 31 3.90 9.65 -9.84
C GLU A 31 4.35 11.09 -9.61
N LYS A 32 4.22 11.60 -8.37
CA LYS A 32 4.69 12.95 -8.03
C LYS A 32 6.21 13.10 -8.12
N SER A 33 6.97 12.01 -8.09
CA SER A 33 8.42 12.02 -8.33
C SER A 33 8.79 11.92 -9.82
N GLY A 34 7.82 11.81 -10.73
CA GLY A 34 8.06 11.66 -12.17
C GLY A 34 8.28 10.22 -12.62
N VAL A 35 7.98 9.23 -11.77
CA VAL A 35 8.16 7.81 -12.06
C VAL A 35 6.79 7.14 -12.14
N ILE A 36 6.50 6.46 -13.26
CA ILE A 36 5.24 5.74 -13.49
C ILE A 36 5.47 4.26 -13.21
N ASN A 37 4.85 3.72 -12.15
CA ASN A 37 5.02 2.33 -11.74
C ASN A 37 3.74 1.50 -11.92
N LEU A 38 3.61 0.87 -13.08
CA LEU A 38 2.53 -0.09 -13.34
C LEU A 38 2.76 -1.48 -12.73
N GLY A 39 3.85 -1.65 -11.94
CA GLY A 39 4.27 -2.90 -11.30
C GLY A 39 3.67 -3.17 -9.91
N GLN A 40 2.98 -2.18 -9.35
CA GLN A 40 2.43 -2.20 -7.99
C GLN A 40 1.49 -3.37 -7.67
N GLU A 41 0.71 -3.85 -8.64
CA GLU A 41 -0.19 -4.99 -8.43
C GLU A 41 0.61 -6.25 -8.13
N GLY A 42 1.67 -6.51 -8.90
CA GLY A 42 2.60 -7.61 -8.63
C GLY A 42 3.32 -7.46 -7.29
N MET A 43 3.73 -6.24 -6.93
CA MET A 43 4.35 -5.95 -5.63
C MET A 43 3.40 -6.24 -4.46
N MET A 44 2.13 -5.82 -4.59
CA MET A 44 1.09 -6.03 -3.58
C MET A 44 0.81 -7.52 -3.39
N LEU A 45 0.63 -8.27 -4.48
CA LEU A 45 0.36 -9.72 -4.40
C LEU A 45 1.52 -10.48 -3.77
N PHE A 46 2.76 -10.16 -4.13
CA PHE A 46 3.93 -10.80 -3.54
C PHE A 46 4.07 -10.44 -2.05
N GLY A 47 3.90 -9.17 -1.69
CA GLY A 47 3.87 -8.74 -0.29
C GLY A 47 2.78 -9.45 0.52
N ALA A 48 1.58 -9.61 -0.03
CA ALA A 48 0.47 -10.30 0.61
C ALA A 48 0.80 -11.77 0.90
N VAL A 49 1.40 -12.49 -0.07
CA VAL A 49 1.80 -13.90 0.11
C VAL A 49 2.89 -14.03 1.17
N ILE A 50 3.93 -13.19 1.12
CA ILE A 50 5.00 -13.22 2.13
C ILE A 50 4.45 -12.89 3.53
N GLY A 51 3.62 -11.85 3.64
CA GLY A 51 2.99 -11.47 4.91
C GLY A 51 2.12 -12.59 5.48
N PHE A 52 1.33 -13.24 4.64
CA PHE A 52 0.49 -14.37 5.04
C PHE A 52 1.31 -15.56 5.53
N ILE A 53 2.32 -15.99 4.76
CA ILE A 53 3.20 -17.11 5.10
C ILE A 53 3.86 -16.86 6.46
N VAL A 54 4.42 -15.68 6.64
CA VAL A 54 5.13 -15.29 7.86
C VAL A 54 4.17 -15.23 9.06
N ALA A 55 3.02 -14.57 8.90
CA ALA A 55 2.02 -14.45 9.96
C ALA A 55 1.53 -15.83 10.40
N LEU A 56 1.27 -16.73 9.45
CA LEU A 56 0.78 -18.07 9.73
C LEU A 56 1.85 -18.98 10.34
N SER A 57 3.10 -18.92 9.85
CA SER A 57 4.21 -19.73 10.37
C SER A 57 4.67 -19.31 11.76
N THR A 58 4.66 -17.99 12.04
CA THR A 58 5.19 -17.46 13.31
C THR A 58 4.10 -17.21 14.35
N GLY A 59 2.83 -17.13 13.94
CA GLY A 59 1.73 -16.66 14.77
C GLY A 59 1.77 -15.15 15.06
N ASN A 60 2.70 -14.40 14.47
CA ASN A 60 2.88 -12.96 14.73
C ASN A 60 2.46 -12.14 13.50
N LEU A 61 1.30 -11.50 13.60
CA LEU A 61 0.74 -10.67 12.52
C LEU A 61 1.62 -9.45 12.17
N TRP A 62 2.24 -8.82 13.17
CA TRP A 62 3.10 -7.65 12.96
C TRP A 62 4.37 -8.00 12.21
N LEU A 63 4.94 -9.18 12.48
CA LEU A 63 6.10 -9.67 11.76
C LEU A 63 5.72 -9.99 10.30
N GLY A 64 4.50 -10.48 10.06
CA GLY A 64 3.92 -10.60 8.73
C GLY A 64 3.83 -9.26 8.00
N VAL A 65 3.32 -8.22 8.65
CA VAL A 65 3.25 -6.87 8.07
C VAL A 65 4.65 -6.35 7.71
N LEU A 66 5.62 -6.49 8.63
CA LEU A 66 7.00 -6.05 8.40
C LEU A 66 7.63 -6.74 7.19
N LEU A 67 7.52 -8.07 7.10
CA LEU A 67 8.11 -8.82 6.00
C LEU A 67 7.35 -8.64 4.68
N ALA A 68 6.04 -8.36 4.72
CA ALA A 68 5.28 -7.94 3.53
C ALA A 68 5.79 -6.61 2.97
N MET A 69 6.04 -5.62 3.83
CA MET A 69 6.62 -4.33 3.42
C MET A 69 8.01 -4.51 2.80
N LEU A 70 8.88 -5.31 3.43
CA LEU A 70 10.22 -5.58 2.88
C LEU A 70 10.15 -6.31 1.53
N ALA A 71 9.25 -7.27 1.36
CA ALA A 71 9.06 -7.95 0.08
C ALA A 71 8.60 -6.99 -1.03
N GLY A 72 7.66 -6.09 -0.73
CA GLY A 72 7.24 -5.04 -1.66
C GLY A 72 8.39 -4.07 -2.00
N MET A 73 9.16 -3.64 -1.00
CA MET A 73 10.34 -2.78 -1.18
C MET A 73 11.40 -3.45 -2.07
N LEU A 74 11.62 -4.76 -1.92
CA LEU A 74 12.57 -5.49 -2.76
C LEU A 74 12.13 -5.52 -4.23
N LEU A 75 10.84 -5.75 -4.51
CA LEU A 75 10.34 -5.69 -5.89
C LEU A 75 10.32 -4.26 -6.45
N SER A 76 10.03 -3.26 -5.62
CA SER A 76 10.16 -1.85 -5.99
C SER A 76 11.61 -1.45 -6.29
N ALA A 77 12.58 -1.96 -5.53
CA ALA A 77 14.00 -1.76 -5.82
C ALA A 77 14.41 -2.44 -7.14
N LEU A 78 13.88 -3.63 -7.43
CA LEU A 78 14.08 -4.29 -8.72
C LEU A 78 13.49 -3.47 -9.88
N PHE A 79 12.28 -2.91 -9.71
CA PHE A 79 11.70 -1.96 -10.66
C PHE A 79 12.63 -0.78 -10.90
N ALA A 80 13.07 -0.11 -9.84
CA ALA A 80 13.93 1.07 -9.90
C ALA A 80 15.27 0.75 -10.57
N LEU A 81 15.86 -0.40 -10.29
CA LEU A 81 17.09 -0.85 -10.95
C LEU A 81 16.90 -0.94 -12.47
N VAL A 82 15.85 -1.62 -12.94
CA VAL A 82 15.63 -1.81 -14.37
C VAL A 82 15.19 -0.51 -15.05
N ALA A 83 14.25 0.21 -14.45
CA ALA A 83 13.64 1.39 -15.04
C ALA A 83 14.56 2.63 -14.97
N LEU A 84 15.25 2.85 -13.85
CA LEU A 84 16.04 4.05 -13.62
C LEU A 84 17.53 3.83 -13.91
N VAL A 85 18.13 2.73 -13.45
CA VAL A 85 19.58 2.50 -13.64
C VAL A 85 19.87 2.01 -15.05
N PHE A 86 19.07 1.09 -15.58
CA PHE A 86 19.22 0.60 -16.96
C PHE A 86 18.46 1.43 -18.00
N ASN A 87 17.81 2.52 -17.59
CA ASN A 87 17.03 3.40 -18.48
C ASN A 87 16.01 2.65 -19.35
N ALA A 88 15.42 1.57 -18.81
CA ALA A 88 14.37 0.84 -19.51
C ALA A 88 13.06 1.64 -19.50
N ASN A 89 12.18 1.33 -20.45
CA ASN A 89 10.85 1.95 -20.50
C ASN A 89 10.05 1.56 -19.24
N GLN A 90 9.74 2.55 -18.41
CA GLN A 90 9.02 2.39 -17.14
C GLN A 90 7.68 1.66 -17.28
N VAL A 91 6.94 1.93 -18.36
CA VAL A 91 5.64 1.28 -18.63
C VAL A 91 5.84 -0.20 -18.91
N ALA A 92 6.76 -0.55 -19.81
CA ALA A 92 7.05 -1.94 -20.15
C ALA A 92 7.62 -2.70 -18.95
N THR A 93 8.55 -2.10 -18.21
CA THR A 93 9.13 -2.67 -16.99
C THR A 93 8.08 -2.87 -15.90
N GLY A 94 7.18 -1.91 -15.70
CA GLY A 94 6.10 -2.01 -14.72
C GLY A 94 5.13 -3.15 -15.05
N LEU A 95 4.66 -3.23 -16.30
CA LEU A 95 3.79 -4.32 -16.74
C LEU A 95 4.47 -5.70 -16.62
N ALA A 96 5.74 -5.80 -17.02
CA ALA A 96 6.52 -7.02 -16.86
C ALA A 96 6.65 -7.42 -15.38
N LEU A 97 6.86 -6.44 -14.49
CA LEU A 97 6.96 -6.68 -13.06
C LEU A 97 5.63 -7.11 -12.44
N THR A 98 4.50 -6.59 -12.92
CA THR A 98 3.17 -7.08 -12.51
C THR A 98 3.00 -8.54 -12.88
N ILE A 99 3.27 -8.92 -14.13
CA ILE A 99 3.20 -10.33 -14.57
C ILE A 99 4.13 -11.22 -13.74
N PHE A 100 5.37 -10.76 -13.51
CA PHE A 100 6.34 -11.46 -12.67
C PHE A 100 5.85 -11.63 -11.23
N GLY A 101 5.34 -10.56 -10.61
CA GLY A 101 4.82 -10.59 -9.24
C GLY A 101 3.60 -11.49 -9.08
N VAL A 102 2.68 -11.49 -10.06
CA VAL A 102 1.54 -12.42 -10.11
C VAL A 102 2.02 -13.88 -10.18
N GLY A 103 2.95 -14.18 -11.08
CA GLY A 103 3.49 -15.53 -11.23
C GLY A 103 4.28 -15.99 -9.99
N LEU A 104 5.14 -15.12 -9.46
CA LEU A 104 5.98 -15.41 -8.31
C LEU A 104 5.15 -15.59 -7.03
N SER A 105 4.17 -14.72 -6.78
CA SER A 105 3.26 -14.85 -5.64
C SER A 105 2.45 -16.13 -5.71
N SER A 106 1.96 -16.50 -6.90
CA SER A 106 1.24 -17.77 -7.11
C SER A 106 2.13 -18.99 -6.86
N PHE A 107 3.38 -18.97 -7.35
CA PHE A 107 4.33 -20.05 -7.15
C PHE A 107 4.71 -20.23 -5.67
N VAL A 108 5.07 -19.14 -4.98
CA VAL A 108 5.47 -19.18 -3.56
C VAL A 108 4.28 -19.49 -2.65
N GLY A 109 3.10 -18.96 -2.97
CA GLY A 109 1.88 -19.11 -2.18
C GLY A 109 1.15 -20.44 -2.36
N ALA A 110 1.49 -21.24 -3.39
CA ALA A 110 0.73 -22.44 -3.77
C ALA A 110 0.48 -23.42 -2.61
N ALA A 111 1.51 -23.69 -1.79
CA ALA A 111 1.42 -24.62 -0.64
C ALA A 111 0.62 -24.07 0.56
N TRP A 112 0.21 -22.81 0.50
CA TRP A 112 -0.43 -22.06 1.59
C TRP A 112 -1.90 -21.75 1.30
N VAL A 113 -2.36 -22.00 0.08
CA VAL A 113 -3.75 -21.81 -0.34
C VAL A 113 -4.70 -22.63 0.54
N GLY A 114 -5.79 -22.00 0.96
CA GLY A 114 -6.85 -22.64 1.75
C GLY A 114 -6.56 -22.78 3.25
N LYS A 115 -5.39 -22.32 3.73
CA LYS A 115 -5.10 -22.29 5.17
C LYS A 115 -5.77 -21.07 5.82
N PRO A 116 -6.49 -21.22 6.95
CA PRO A 116 -7.08 -20.09 7.65
C PRO A 116 -6.03 -19.33 8.47
N LEU A 117 -6.11 -18.00 8.46
CA LEU A 117 -5.35 -17.12 9.33
C LEU A 117 -6.32 -16.19 10.05
N SER A 118 -6.27 -16.15 11.38
CA SER A 118 -6.95 -15.13 12.17
C SER A 118 -6.23 -13.79 11.96
N GLY A 119 -6.92 -12.81 11.38
CA GLY A 119 -6.38 -11.47 11.15
C GLY A 119 -6.38 -10.60 12.41
N PHE A 120 -6.07 -9.32 12.23
CA PHE A 120 -6.14 -8.34 13.33
C PHE A 120 -7.57 -8.22 13.88
N GLU A 121 -7.67 -8.18 15.20
CA GLU A 121 -8.95 -7.93 15.86
C GLU A 121 -9.33 -6.46 15.75
N PRO A 122 -10.61 -6.14 15.47
CA PRO A 122 -11.05 -4.76 15.42
C PRO A 122 -11.00 -4.10 16.81
N VAL A 123 -10.59 -2.83 16.84
CA VAL A 123 -10.55 -2.03 18.07
C VAL A 123 -11.78 -1.13 18.09
N ALA A 124 -12.72 -1.46 18.97
CA ALA A 124 -13.94 -0.67 19.19
C ALA A 124 -13.67 0.49 20.16
N ILE A 125 -13.89 1.73 19.71
CA ILE A 125 -13.83 2.90 20.58
C ILE A 125 -15.18 3.05 21.29
N PRO A 126 -15.23 2.94 22.64
CA PRO A 126 -16.49 2.98 23.37
C PRO A 126 -17.22 4.31 23.13
N PHE A 127 -18.56 4.27 23.13
CA PHE A 127 -19.47 5.38 22.83
C PHE A 127 -19.53 5.81 21.35
N LEU A 128 -18.41 5.87 20.63
CA LEU A 128 -18.41 6.23 19.21
C LEU A 128 -18.79 5.06 18.30
N SER A 129 -18.50 3.82 18.70
CA SER A 129 -18.88 2.61 17.97
C SER A 129 -20.39 2.38 17.88
N ASP A 130 -21.15 2.94 18.81
CA ASP A 130 -22.59 2.67 18.98
C ASP A 130 -23.48 3.58 18.12
N ILE A 131 -22.88 4.54 17.42
CA ILE A 131 -23.60 5.43 16.51
C ILE A 131 -24.10 4.61 15.31
N PRO A 132 -25.41 4.61 15.00
CA PRO A 132 -25.93 3.87 13.86
C PRO A 132 -25.30 4.38 12.55
N LEU A 133 -25.07 3.46 11.60
CA LEU A 133 -24.31 3.66 10.35
C LEU A 133 -22.81 3.97 10.52
N ILE A 134 -22.48 5.06 11.21
CA ILE A 134 -21.13 5.66 11.20
C ILE A 134 -20.23 5.02 12.25
N GLY A 135 -20.80 4.63 13.38
CA GLY A 135 -20.07 4.12 14.54
C GLY A 135 -19.26 2.89 14.19
N ARG A 136 -19.94 1.86 13.69
CA ARG A 136 -19.28 0.63 13.23
C ARG A 136 -18.40 0.85 12.01
N MET A 137 -18.79 1.75 11.09
CA MET A 137 -18.01 2.01 9.88
C MET A 137 -16.61 2.55 10.19
N LEU A 138 -16.48 3.48 11.14
CA LEU A 138 -15.21 4.19 11.37
C LEU A 138 -14.54 3.84 12.70
N PHE A 139 -15.30 3.49 13.75
CA PHE A 139 -14.78 3.37 15.12
C PHE A 139 -14.74 1.93 15.66
N ALA A 140 -14.95 0.95 14.79
CA ALA A 140 -14.84 -0.48 15.10
C ALA A 140 -13.92 -1.20 14.11
N GLN A 141 -12.90 -0.52 13.59
CA GLN A 141 -11.98 -1.05 12.57
C GLN A 141 -10.69 -1.61 13.18
N ASP A 142 -9.94 -2.39 12.40
CA ASP A 142 -8.63 -2.88 12.81
C ASP A 142 -7.53 -1.80 12.75
N LEU A 143 -6.39 -2.08 13.36
CA LEU A 143 -5.32 -1.11 13.51
C LEU A 143 -4.66 -0.71 12.17
N LEU A 144 -4.70 -1.57 11.14
CA LEU A 144 -4.19 -1.23 9.81
C LEU A 144 -5.08 -0.20 9.12
N VAL A 145 -6.39 -0.26 9.33
CA VAL A 145 -7.33 0.76 8.83
C VAL A 145 -6.99 2.12 9.44
N TYR A 146 -6.86 2.21 10.76
CA TYR A 146 -6.51 3.48 11.41
C TYR A 146 -5.12 3.99 10.96
N LEU A 147 -4.15 3.09 10.80
CA LEU A 147 -2.84 3.42 10.26
C LEU A 147 -2.95 4.00 8.85
N SER A 148 -3.82 3.46 8.00
CA SER A 148 -4.01 3.98 6.63
C SER A 148 -4.54 5.41 6.60
N PHE A 149 -5.46 5.78 7.49
CA PHE A 149 -5.93 7.16 7.62
C PHE A 149 -4.86 8.10 8.16
N ALA A 150 -4.07 7.64 9.13
CA ALA A 150 -2.93 8.39 9.64
C ALA A 150 -1.88 8.63 8.54
N LEU A 151 -1.56 7.60 7.75
CA LEU A 151 -0.66 7.70 6.60
C LEU A 151 -1.23 8.61 5.51
N PHE A 152 -2.53 8.55 5.22
CA PHE A 152 -3.17 9.48 4.29
C PHE A 152 -2.95 10.93 4.72
N ALA A 153 -3.25 11.26 5.99
CA ALA A 153 -3.07 12.60 6.52
C ALA A 153 -1.59 13.03 6.49
N LEU A 154 -0.68 12.12 6.83
CA LEU A 154 0.76 12.36 6.81
C LEU A 154 1.27 12.64 5.39
N VAL A 155 0.90 11.81 4.42
CA VAL A 155 1.31 11.97 3.01
C VAL A 155 0.71 13.25 2.42
N ALA A 156 -0.56 13.53 2.69
CA ALA A 156 -1.21 14.77 2.25
C ALA A 156 -0.49 16.00 2.81
N TRP A 157 -0.18 16.00 4.11
CA TRP A 157 0.58 17.08 4.73
C TRP A 157 2.00 17.17 4.16
N ALA A 158 2.70 16.04 4.00
CA ALA A 158 4.06 16.00 3.49
C ALA A 158 4.14 16.55 2.07
N LEU A 159 3.27 16.12 1.15
CA LEU A 159 3.25 16.60 -0.23
C LEU A 159 2.83 18.07 -0.32
N LEU A 160 1.81 18.50 0.44
CA LEU A 160 1.25 19.85 0.28
C LEU A 160 1.96 20.93 1.08
N LYS A 161 2.63 20.58 2.19
CA LYS A 161 3.14 21.56 3.17
C LYS A 161 4.62 21.38 3.53
N SER A 162 5.24 20.23 3.26
CA SER A 162 6.65 20.01 3.64
C SER A 162 7.63 20.38 2.52
N ARG A 163 8.86 20.74 2.91
CA ARG A 163 9.96 20.99 1.96
C ARG A 163 10.26 19.77 1.09
N VAL A 164 10.21 18.57 1.68
CA VAL A 164 10.47 17.31 0.95
C VAL A 164 9.42 17.10 -0.13
N GLY A 165 8.15 17.32 0.18
CA GLY A 165 7.06 17.21 -0.79
C GLY A 165 7.16 18.19 -1.95
N LEU A 166 7.56 19.43 -1.67
CA LEU A 166 7.79 20.44 -2.72
C LEU A 166 8.98 20.07 -3.61
N ILE A 167 10.06 19.50 -3.04
CA ILE A 167 11.21 19.01 -3.81
C ILE A 167 10.80 17.84 -4.71
N ILE A 168 10.07 16.86 -4.18
CA ILE A 168 9.59 15.71 -4.97
C ILE A 168 8.77 16.19 -6.17
N GLN A 169 7.83 17.11 -5.95
CA GLN A 169 7.00 17.66 -7.03
C GLN A 169 7.81 18.46 -8.05
N ALA A 170 8.76 19.29 -7.60
CA ALA A 170 9.62 20.05 -8.52
C ALA A 170 10.48 19.13 -9.40
N VAL A 171 11.03 18.07 -8.82
CA VAL A 171 11.77 17.03 -9.55
C VAL A 171 10.86 16.31 -10.55
N GLY A 172 9.67 15.90 -10.12
CA GLY A 172 8.74 15.17 -10.98
C GLY A 172 8.17 16.01 -12.13
N GLU A 173 7.99 17.32 -11.94
CA GLU A 173 7.52 18.23 -13.00
C GLU A 173 8.62 18.57 -14.00
N ASN A 174 9.83 18.88 -13.53
CA ASN A 174 10.96 19.20 -14.39
C ASN A 174 12.32 18.89 -13.71
N PRO A 175 12.91 17.70 -13.97
CA PRO A 175 14.20 17.31 -13.42
C PRO A 175 15.33 18.28 -13.77
N ASP A 176 15.36 18.81 -15.00
CA ASP A 176 16.40 19.71 -15.47
C ASP A 176 16.37 21.06 -14.72
N ALA A 177 15.17 21.60 -14.50
CA ALA A 177 14.98 22.82 -13.71
C ALA A 177 15.33 22.61 -12.23
N ALA A 178 14.98 21.44 -11.68
CA ALA A 178 15.35 21.07 -10.31
C ALA A 178 16.88 20.96 -10.14
N SER A 179 17.56 20.33 -11.09
CA SER A 179 19.03 20.22 -11.11
C SER A 179 19.70 21.59 -11.24
N ALA A 180 19.17 22.49 -12.07
CA ALA A 180 19.64 23.87 -12.20
C ALA A 180 19.52 24.69 -10.89
N MET A 181 18.58 24.34 -10.01
CA MET A 181 18.43 24.93 -8.67
C MET A 181 19.35 24.29 -7.62
N GLY A 182 20.21 23.33 -8.00
CA GLY A 182 21.18 22.67 -7.13
C GLY A 182 20.62 21.47 -6.37
N LEU A 183 19.48 20.91 -6.78
CA LEU A 183 19.00 19.63 -6.25
C LEU A 183 19.80 18.47 -6.88
N PRO A 184 20.20 17.45 -6.11
CA PRO A 184 20.91 16.29 -6.63
C PRO A 184 19.90 15.36 -7.31
N VAL A 185 19.68 15.60 -8.61
CA VAL A 185 18.81 14.82 -9.50
C VAL A 185 19.56 14.43 -10.76
#